data_AF-A0A914XYA1-F1
#
_entry.id   AF-A0A914XYA1-F1
#
_cell.length_a   1.000
_cell.length_b   1.000
_cell.length_c   1.000
_cell.angle_alpha   90.00
_cell.angle_beta   90.00
_cell.angle_gamma   90.00
#
_symmetry.space_group_name_H-M   'P 1'
#
loop_
_entity.id
_entity.type
_entity.pdbx_description
1 polymer ?
#
loop_
_entity_poly.entity_id
_entity_poly.type
_entity_poly.pdbx_seq_one_letter_code
_entity_poly.pdbx_strand_id
1 'polypeptide(L)'
;MPSLPKRTPITISDVSVDDDVLSLKRKISAKNHLSVDRLSIRLEPRGKNVADEKLVKDLNLSAKNAQLYVRDLGPQIAWKTVFLLEYAGPLFVYPIFYLRPSFIYGSA
;
A
#
# COMPACT_ATOMS: atom_id res chain seq x y z
N MET A 1 -11.56 -5.97 -12.05
CA MET A 1 -11.41 -5.81 -10.58
C MET A 1 -12.06 -4.49 -10.17
N PRO A 2 -12.79 -4.43 -9.06
CA PRO A 2 -13.30 -3.14 -8.56
C PRO A 2 -12.12 -2.24 -8.17
N SER A 3 -12.13 -1.00 -8.65
CA SER A 3 -11.11 0.01 -8.36
C SER A 3 -11.81 1.31 -7.99
N LEU A 4 -11.36 1.97 -6.93
CA LEU A 4 -11.87 3.30 -6.60
C LEU A 4 -11.35 4.33 -7.61
N PRO A 5 -12.15 5.33 -8.02
CA PRO A 5 -11.63 6.44 -8.81
C PRO A 5 -10.49 7.13 -8.03
N LYS A 6 -9.50 7.68 -8.76
CA LYS A 6 -8.19 8.12 -8.23
C LYS A 6 -8.23 8.93 -6.93
N ARG A 7 -9.32 9.65 -6.65
CA ARG A 7 -9.57 10.38 -5.40
C ARG A 7 -11.07 10.39 -5.11
N THR A 8 -11.50 9.65 -4.11
CA THR A 8 -12.91 9.66 -3.68
C THR A 8 -13.01 10.35 -2.32
N PRO A 9 -13.80 11.42 -2.18
CA PRO A 9 -14.16 11.94 -0.85
C PRO A 9 -15.06 10.91 -0.17
N ILE A 10 -14.65 10.45 1.01
CA ILE A 10 -15.45 9.55 1.85
C ILE A 10 -15.64 10.24 3.19
N THR A 11 -16.89 10.56 3.49
CA THR A 11 -17.28 11.03 4.82
C THR A 11 -17.48 9.80 5.71
N ILE A 12 -16.70 9.70 6.78
CA ILE A 12 -16.92 8.67 7.81
C ILE A 12 -17.65 9.34 8.95
N SER A 13 -18.89 8.92 9.19
CA SER A 13 -19.78 9.51 10.20
C SER A 13 -19.63 8.91 11.59
N ASP A 14 -18.86 7.82 11.75
CA ASP A 14 -18.77 7.07 13.01
C ASP A 14 -17.30 6.75 13.38
N VAL A 15 -16.54 7.82 13.58
CA VAL A 15 -15.11 7.75 13.94
C VAL A 15 -14.98 7.90 15.44
N SER A 16 -14.52 6.84 16.12
CA SER A 16 -14.12 6.95 17.52
C SER A 16 -12.84 7.77 17.63
N VAL A 17 -12.74 8.58 18.67
CA VAL A 17 -11.64 9.53 18.86
C VAL A 17 -10.33 8.79 19.21
N ASP A 18 -10.44 7.58 19.76
CA ASP A 18 -9.32 6.69 20.08
C ASP A 18 -8.96 5.70 18.97
N ASP A 19 -9.68 5.72 17.83
CA ASP A 19 -9.39 4.82 16.72
C ASP A 19 -8.09 5.25 15.99
N ASP A 20 -7.26 4.27 15.66
CA ASP A 20 -6.11 4.46 14.76
C ASP A 20 -6.55 4.54 13.30
N VAL A 21 -5.76 5.22 12.47
CA VAL A 21 -5.97 5.31 11.01
C VAL A 21 -6.04 3.92 10.36
N LEU A 22 -5.31 2.93 10.88
CA LEU A 22 -5.39 1.55 10.41
C LEU A 22 -6.81 0.95 10.54
N SER A 23 -7.48 1.22 11.66
CA SER A 23 -8.85 0.73 11.90
C SER A 23 -9.84 1.32 10.89
N LEU A 24 -9.66 2.60 10.53
CA LEU A 24 -10.44 3.28 9.51
C LEU A 24 -10.20 2.66 8.13
N LYS A 25 -8.95 2.36 7.78
CA LYS A 25 -8.64 1.66 6.52
C LYS A 25 -9.31 0.29 6.47
N ARG A 26 -9.35 -0.47 7.57
CA ARG A 26 -10.05 -1.76 7.65
C ARG A 26 -11.55 -1.62 7.42
N LYS A 27 -12.20 -0.63 8.04
CA LYS A 27 -13.63 -0.32 7.82
C LYS A 27 -13.91 0.01 6.35
N ILE A 28 -13.07 0.84 5.73
CA ILE A 28 -13.19 1.22 4.31
C ILE A 28 -12.91 0.04 3.37
N SER A 29 -11.92 -0.78 3.72
CA SER A 29 -11.53 -2.01 3.01
C SER A 29 -12.68 -3.01 2.96
N ALA A 30 -13.35 -3.25 4.09
CA ALA A 30 -14.50 -4.15 4.16
C ALA A 30 -15.67 -3.67 3.28
N LYS A 31 -15.95 -2.36 3.26
CA LYS A 31 -17.02 -1.77 2.45
C LYS A 31 -16.75 -1.84 0.95
N ASN A 32 -15.50 -1.68 0.53
CA ASN A 32 -15.12 -1.58 -0.88
C ASN A 32 -14.47 -2.86 -1.45
N HIS A 33 -14.36 -3.93 -0.65
CA HIS A 33 -13.69 -5.19 -1.01
C HIS A 33 -12.26 -5.01 -1.57
N LEU A 34 -11.51 -4.06 -1.01
CA LEU A 34 -10.13 -3.74 -1.40
C LEU A 34 -9.17 -4.13 -0.28
N SER A 35 -7.93 -4.50 -0.61
CA SER A 35 -6.92 -4.80 0.42
C SER A 35 -6.44 -3.53 1.12
N VAL A 36 -6.19 -3.61 2.43
CA VAL A 36 -5.81 -2.47 3.30
C VAL A 36 -4.56 -1.75 2.78
N ASP A 37 -3.56 -2.49 2.32
CA ASP A 37 -2.29 -1.93 1.84
C ASP A 37 -2.44 -1.10 0.57
N ARG A 38 -3.52 -1.28 -0.20
CA ARG A 38 -3.80 -0.47 -1.39
C ARG A 38 -4.39 0.89 -1.03
N LEU A 39 -4.89 1.06 0.19
CA LEU A 39 -5.61 2.26 0.59
C LEU A 39 -4.67 3.28 1.23
N SER A 40 -4.65 4.48 0.66
CA SER A 40 -4.07 5.67 1.26
C SER A 40 -5.19 6.60 1.75
N ILE A 41 -5.06 7.07 2.99
CA ILE A 41 -5.92 8.09 3.58
C ILE A 41 -5.19 9.44 3.57
N ARG A 42 -5.93 10.51 3.25
CA ARG A 42 -5.47 11.90 3.24
C ARG A 42 -6.53 12.81 3.85
N LEU A 43 -6.08 13.88 4.50
CA LEU A 43 -6.96 14.93 5.04
C LEU A 43 -7.45 15.88 3.94
N GLU A 44 -6.61 16.10 2.93
CA GLU A 44 -6.90 16.98 1.81
C GLU A 44 -6.74 16.23 0.47
N PRO A 45 -7.41 16.67 -0.61
CA PRO A 45 -7.34 16.00 -1.92
C PRO A 45 -5.89 15.87 -2.46
N ARG A 46 -5.06 16.88 -2.17
CA ARG A 46 -3.65 16.96 -2.56
C ARG A 46 -2.68 16.91 -1.37
N GLY A 47 -3.20 16.59 -0.18
CA GLY A 47 -2.41 16.53 1.04
C GLY A 47 -1.47 15.32 1.09
N LYS A 48 -0.64 15.32 2.14
CA LYS A 48 0.25 14.20 2.49
C LYS A 48 -0.57 12.98 2.95
N ASN A 49 -0.03 11.79 2.70
CA ASN A 49 -0.59 10.56 3.26
C ASN A 49 -0.46 10.57 4.78
N VAL A 50 -1.53 10.17 5.46
CA VAL A 50 -1.54 9.98 6.91
C VAL A 50 -0.93 8.62 7.24
N ALA A 51 -0.10 8.57 8.28
CA ALA A 51 0.50 7.34 8.77
C ALA A 51 -0.53 6.51 9.55
N ASP A 52 -0.38 5.19 9.51
CA ASP A 52 -1.40 4.25 10.02
C ASP A 52 -1.47 4.21 11.55
N GLU A 53 -0.37 4.60 12.21
CA GLU A 53 -0.17 4.68 13.67
C GLU A 53 -0.75 5.96 14.28
N LYS A 54 -1.17 6.93 13.46
CA LYS A 54 -1.73 8.18 13.98
C LYS A 54 -3.13 7.94 14.50
N LEU A 55 -3.39 8.49 15.69
CA LEU A 55 -4.72 8.55 16.26
C LEU A 55 -5.55 9.63 15.56
N VAL A 56 -6.86 9.42 15.54
CA VAL A 56 -7.81 10.44 15.04
C VAL A 56 -7.71 11.76 15.82
N LYS A 57 -7.38 11.71 17.12
CA LYS A 57 -7.13 12.91 17.96
C LYS A 57 -6.11 13.85 17.34
N ASP A 58 -5.01 13.30 16.84
CA ASP A 58 -3.87 14.05 16.32
C ASP A 58 -4.16 14.68 14.94
N LEU A 59 -5.26 14.26 14.30
CA LEU A 59 -5.67 14.73 12.99
C LEU A 59 -6.60 15.95 13.05
N ASN A 60 -6.94 16.45 14.25
CA ASN A 60 -7.86 17.57 14.47
C ASN A 60 -9.20 17.41 13.71
N LEU A 61 -9.63 16.16 13.50
CA LEU A 61 -10.88 15.86 12.82
C LEU A 61 -12.03 16.14 13.79
N SER A 62 -12.99 16.98 13.38
CA SER A 62 -14.20 17.21 14.17
C SER A 62 -14.99 15.91 14.30
N ALA A 63 -15.24 15.48 15.54
CA ALA A 63 -15.84 14.19 15.90
C ALA A 63 -17.21 13.88 15.22
N LYS A 64 -17.88 14.88 14.64
CA LYS A 64 -19.19 14.70 13.99
C LYS A 64 -19.15 14.56 12.46
N ASN A 65 -18.10 15.02 11.77
CA ASN A 65 -18.04 15.04 10.30
C ASN A 65 -16.60 15.08 9.77
N ALA A 66 -15.87 13.97 9.92
CA ALA A 66 -14.54 13.82 9.34
C ALA A 66 -14.65 13.53 7.84
N GLN A 67 -14.31 14.52 7.01
CA GLN A 67 -14.12 14.31 5.57
C GLN A 67 -12.70 13.80 5.31
N LEU A 68 -12.59 12.57 4.80
CA LEU A 68 -11.32 11.96 4.45
C LEU A 68 -11.30 11.63 2.96
N TYR A 69 -10.14 11.80 2.36
CA TYR A 69 -9.92 11.43 0.97
C TYR A 69 -9.21 10.09 0.93
N VAL A 70 -9.85 9.12 0.28
CA VAL A 70 -9.25 7.81 0.05
C VAL A 70 -8.73 7.75 -1.38
N ARG A 71 -7.52 7.23 -1.50
CA ARG A 71 -6.86 6.97 -2.77
C ARG A 71 -6.43 5.52 -2.83
N ASP A 72 -6.77 4.87 -3.94
CA ASP A 72 -6.22 3.57 -4.30
C ASP A 72 -4.81 3.73 -4.90
N LEU A 73 -3.84 3.03 -4.32
CA LEU A 73 -2.44 2.99 -4.72
C LEU A 73 -2.16 1.86 -5.72
N GLY A 74 -3.08 0.90 -5.85
CA GLY A 74 -2.87 -0.34 -6.58
C GLY A 74 -2.01 -1.36 -5.81
N PRO A 75 -1.75 -2.54 -6.41
CA PRO A 75 -0.95 -3.59 -5.79
C PRO A 75 0.43 -3.07 -5.36
N GLN A 76 0.81 -3.30 -4.10
CA GLN A 76 2.12 -2.91 -3.58
C GLN A 76 3.01 -4.14 -3.35
N ILE A 77 4.31 -3.95 -3.58
CA ILE A 77 5.37 -4.93 -3.30
C ILE A 77 6.25 -4.33 -2.21
N ALA A 78 6.62 -5.15 -1.22
CA ALA A 78 7.48 -4.70 -0.14
C ALA A 78 8.88 -4.32 -0.67
N TRP A 79 9.42 -3.18 -0.24
CA TRP A 79 10.78 -2.78 -0.65
C TRP A 79 11.85 -3.81 -0.33
N LYS A 80 11.67 -4.60 0.73
CA LYS A 80 12.57 -5.72 1.08
C LYS A 80 12.65 -6.78 -0.01
N THR A 81 11.54 -7.11 -0.68
CA THR A 81 11.55 -8.12 -1.74
C THR A 81 12.19 -7.58 -3.01
N VAL A 82 11.97 -6.29 -3.33
CA VAL A 82 12.67 -5.61 -4.43
C VAL A 82 14.17 -5.64 -4.18
N PHE A 83 14.59 -5.26 -2.97
CA PHE A 83 15.99 -5.31 -2.55
C PHE A 83 16.56 -6.72 -2.67
N LEU A 84 15.89 -7.74 -2.13
CA LEU A 84 16.39 -9.11 -2.19
C LEU A 84 16.53 -9.59 -3.64
N LEU A 85 15.57 -9.27 -4.51
CA LEU A 85 15.60 -9.68 -5.91
C LEU A 85 16.75 -9.01 -6.68
N GLU A 86 17.03 -7.74 -6.40
CA GLU A 86 18.15 -6.99 -6.98
C GLU A 86 19.49 -7.69 -6.72
N TYR A 87 19.75 -8.10 -5.47
CA TYR A 87 21.00 -8.78 -5.10
C TYR A 87 21.00 -10.27 -5.43
N ALA A 88 19.84 -10.90 -5.45
CA ALA A 88 19.69 -12.28 -5.90
C ALA A 88 20.01 -12.43 -7.40
N GLY A 89 19.74 -11.41 -8.21
CA GLY A 89 20.04 -11.40 -9.64
C GLY A 89 21.48 -11.81 -9.94
N PRO A 90 22.50 -11.03 -9.54
CA PRO A 90 23.91 -11.38 -9.73
C PRO A 90 24.29 -12.73 -9.09
N LEU A 91 23.74 -13.03 -7.91
CA LEU A 91 24.00 -14.27 -7.20
C LEU A 91 23.55 -15.51 -7.98
N PHE A 92 22.45 -15.43 -8.74
CA PHE A 92 21.98 -16.55 -9.57
C PHE A 92 22.56 -16.51 -10.98
N VAL A 93 22.68 -15.33 -11.57
CA VAL A 93 23.18 -15.15 -12.93
C VAL A 93 24.63 -15.63 -13.04
N TYR A 94 25.52 -15.23 -12.12
CA TYR A 94 26.93 -15.60 -12.25
C TYR A 94 27.20 -17.11 -12.17
N PRO A 95 26.64 -17.88 -11.22
CA PRO A 95 26.81 -19.33 -11.20
C PRO A 95 26.21 -20.02 -12.42
N ILE A 96 25.05 -19.58 -12.92
CA ILE A 96 24.43 -20.16 -14.11
C ILE A 96 25.36 -20.05 -15.32
N PHE A 97 26.00 -18.89 -15.53
CA PHE A 97 26.94 -18.73 -16.64
C PHE A 97 28.31 -19.38 -16.35
N TYR A 98 28.75 -19.39 -15.09
CA TYR A 98 30.00 -20.05 -14.68
C TYR A 98 29.99 -21.56 -14.93
N LEU A 99 28.87 -22.23 -14.63
CA LEU A 99 28.72 -23.67 -14.86
C LEU A 99 28.61 -24.05 -16.34
N ARG A 100 28.59 -23.06 -17.25
CA ARG A 100 28.52 -23.21 -18.70
C ARG A 100 27.56 -24.33 -19.15
N PRO A 101 26.28 -24.26 -18.77
CA PRO A 101 25.36 -25.33 -19.08
C PRO A 101 25.18 -25.47 -20.60
N SER A 102 25.08 -26.71 -21.06
CA SER A 102 25.02 -27.06 -22.49
C SER A 102 23.81 -26.48 -23.23
N PHE A 103 22.74 -26.10 -22.53
CA PHE A 103 21.60 -25.41 -23.15
C PHE A 103 21.88 -23.93 -23.48
N ILE A 104 22.86 -23.29 -22.83
CA ILE A 104 23.29 -21.91 -23.13
C ILE A 104 24.48 -21.90 -24.10
N TYR A 105 25.43 -22.82 -23.89
CA TYR A 105 26.72 -22.81 -24.62
C TYR A 105 26.85 -23.90 -25.69
N GLY A 106 25.87 -24.80 -25.84
CA GLY A 106 25.96 -25.98 -26.68
C GLY A 106 26.77 -27.11 -26.04
N SER A 107 26.65 -28.32 -26.59
CA SER A 107 27.64 -29.38 -26.37
C SER A 107 28.86 -29.05 -27.22
N ALA A 108 30.03 -28.93 -26.58
CA ALA A 108 31.30 -28.90 -27.31
C ALA A 108 31.47 -30.19 -28.14
#